data_AF-D4CJ24-F1
#
_entry.id   AF-D4CJ24-F1
#
_cell.length_a   1.000
_cell.length_b   1.000
_cell.length_c   1.000
_cell.angle_alpha   90.00
_cell.angle_beta   90.00
_cell.angle_gamma   90.00
#
_symmetry.space_group_name_H-M   'P 1'
#
loop_
_entity.id
_entity.type
_entity.pdbx_description
1 polymer ?
#
loop_
_entity_poly.entity_id
_entity_poly.type
_entity_poly.pdbx_seq_one_letter_code
_entity_poly.pdbx_strand_id
1 'polypeptide(L)'
;MVITYWNVGRRIVEQEQNGNQRAEYGAAMMDALAAELTKEYGKSYSKRNLQYFRKFYQCFPDIEIVNSCVHNLTWTHFRSLLRVPDEDARVWYMNEAAHENWNVRMLDRNIPT
;
A
#
# COMPACT_ATOMS: atom_id res chain seq x y z
N MET A 1 -7.24 -1.36 9.73
CA MET A 1 -7.24 -0.61 8.45
C MET A 1 -6.10 -0.98 7.52
N VAL A 2 -4.82 -0.98 7.97
CA VAL A 2 -3.67 -1.32 7.11
C VAL A 2 -3.83 -2.68 6.42
N ILE A 3 -4.22 -3.72 7.18
CA ILE A 3 -4.46 -5.07 6.62
C ILE A 3 -5.59 -5.09 5.60
N THR A 4 -6.63 -4.26 5.76
CA THR A 4 -7.69 -4.11 4.77
C THR A 4 -7.11 -3.57 3.45
N TYR A 5 -6.28 -2.53 3.52
CA TYR A 5 -5.63 -1.94 2.35
C TYR A 5 -4.68 -2.92 1.67
N TRP A 6 -3.95 -3.74 2.44
CA TRP A 6 -3.14 -4.82 1.92
C TRP A 6 -3.98 -5.84 1.14
N ASN A 7 -5.10 -6.31 1.73
CA ASN A 7 -6.00 -7.27 1.09
C ASN A 7 -6.65 -6.72 -0.18
N VAL A 8 -7.01 -5.43 -0.20
CA VAL A 8 -7.51 -4.77 -1.41
C VAL A 8 -6.42 -4.75 -2.49
N GLY A 9 -5.19 -4.40 -2.12
CA GLY A 9 -4.04 -4.45 -3.01
C GLY A 9 -3.79 -5.84 -3.60
N ARG A 10 -3.82 -6.88 -2.76
CA ARG A 10 -3.70 -8.28 -3.17
C ARG A 10 -4.75 -8.63 -4.21
N ARG A 11 -6.01 -8.34 -3.92
CA ARG A 11 -7.13 -8.66 -4.81
C ARG A 11 -7.04 -7.95 -6.16
N ILE A 12 -6.58 -6.69 -6.18
CA ILE A 12 -6.31 -5.96 -7.42
C ILE A 12 -5.24 -6.68 -8.25
N VAL A 13 -4.11 -7.04 -7.63
CA VAL A 13 -3.00 -7.71 -8.34
C VAL A 13 -3.39 -9.11 -8.81
N GLU A 14 -4.10 -9.90 -8.00
CA GLU A 14 -4.59 -11.22 -8.39
C GLU A 14 -5.56 -11.13 -9.58
N GLN A 15 -6.45 -10.12 -9.61
CA GLN A 15 -7.36 -9.90 -10.73
C GLN A 15 -6.62 -9.45 -12.00
N GLU A 16 -5.59 -8.60 -11.87
CA GLU A 16 -4.71 -8.21 -12.98
C GLU A 16 -3.89 -9.39 -13.54
N GLN A 17 -3.53 -10.37 -12.72
CA GLN A 17 -2.75 -11.55 -13.15
C GLN A 17 -3.63 -12.64 -13.78
N ASN A 18 -4.85 -12.84 -13.28
CA ASN A 18 -5.78 -13.85 -13.80
C ASN A 18 -6.40 -13.45 -15.16
N GLY A 19 -6.54 -12.15 -15.42
CA GLY A 19 -6.81 -11.64 -16.75
C GLY A 19 -5.48 -11.36 -17.44
N ASN A 20 -5.05 -12.19 -18.40
CA ASN A 20 -3.86 -11.95 -19.24
C ASN A 20 -3.97 -10.62 -20.04
N GLN A 21 -3.88 -9.45 -19.38
CA GLN A 21 -4.45 -8.23 -19.91
C GLN A 21 -3.48 -7.07 -20.03
N ARG A 22 -3.51 -6.53 -21.25
CA ARG A 22 -2.90 -5.28 -21.71
C ARG A 22 -3.26 -4.13 -20.75
N ALA A 23 -2.35 -3.17 -20.64
CA ALA A 23 -2.46 -2.00 -19.74
C ALA A 23 -3.81 -1.25 -19.81
N GLU A 24 -4.48 -1.25 -20.98
CA GLU A 24 -5.81 -0.64 -21.15
C GLU A 24 -6.92 -1.29 -20.32
N TYR A 25 -6.95 -2.62 -20.20
CA TYR A 25 -8.01 -3.29 -19.43
C TYR A 25 -7.81 -3.08 -17.92
N GLY A 26 -6.56 -3.14 -17.45
CA GLY A 26 -6.24 -2.84 -16.05
C GLY A 26 -6.61 -1.40 -15.67
N ALA A 27 -6.44 -0.44 -16.59
CA ALA A 27 -6.86 0.94 -16.39
C ALA A 27 -8.38 1.08 -16.24
N ALA A 28 -9.15 0.47 -17.16
CA ALA A 28 -10.62 0.49 -17.11
C ALA A 28 -11.19 -0.21 -15.87
N MET A 29 -10.59 -1.33 -15.46
CA MET A 29 -10.95 -2.06 -14.25
C MET A 29 -10.74 -1.19 -13.00
N MET A 30 -9.58 -0.52 -12.88
CA MET A 30 -9.30 0.36 -11.75
C MET A 30 -10.24 1.56 -11.69
N ASP A 31 -10.67 2.08 -12.84
CA ASP A 31 -11.66 3.17 -12.91
C ASP A 31 -13.04 2.72 -12.43
N ALA A 32 -13.51 1.56 -12.89
CA ALA A 32 -14.78 0.98 -12.45
C ALA A 32 -14.77 0.68 -10.94
N LEU A 33 -13.71 0.02 -10.46
CA LEU A 33 -13.55 -0.33 -9.05
C LEU A 33 -13.49 0.91 -8.16
N ALA A 34 -12.77 1.96 -8.58
CA ALA A 34 -12.73 3.22 -7.85
C ALA A 34 -14.10 3.88 -7.78
N ALA A 35 -14.86 3.90 -8.88
CA ALA A 35 -16.19 4.50 -8.92
C ALA A 35 -17.16 3.80 -7.96
N GLU A 36 -17.20 2.46 -7.98
CA GLU A 36 -18.06 1.67 -7.09
C GLU A 36 -17.67 1.82 -5.63
N LEU A 37 -16.40 1.59 -5.29
CA LEU A 37 -15.95 1.64 -3.90
C LEU A 37 -16.00 3.06 -3.33
N THR A 38 -15.76 4.09 -4.14
CA THR A 38 -15.90 5.48 -3.68
C THR A 38 -17.36 5.82 -3.41
N LYS A 39 -18.30 5.27 -4.19
CA LYS A 39 -19.75 5.46 -3.97
C LYS A 39 -20.21 4.80 -2.67
N GLU A 40 -19.72 3.60 -2.38
CA GLU A 40 -20.16 2.81 -1.22
C GLU A 40 -19.42 3.18 0.08
N TYR A 41 -18.11 3.40 0.00
CA TYR A 41 -17.23 3.58 1.17
C TYR A 41 -16.57 4.96 1.24
N GLY A 42 -16.82 5.83 0.28
CA GLY A 42 -16.32 7.21 0.25
C GLY A 42 -14.89 7.38 -0.28
N LYS A 43 -14.36 8.60 -0.14
CA LYS A 43 -13.13 9.08 -0.80
C LYS A 43 -11.86 8.27 -0.47
N SER A 44 -11.87 7.49 0.61
CA SER A 44 -10.79 6.59 0.99
C SER A 44 -10.48 5.52 -0.07
N TYR A 45 -11.43 5.24 -0.97
CA TYR A 45 -11.27 4.26 -2.07
C TYR A 45 -11.20 4.89 -3.46
N SER A 46 -10.76 6.15 -3.54
CA SER A 46 -10.47 6.80 -4.83
C SER A 46 -9.44 6.02 -5.66
N LYS A 47 -9.43 6.20 -6.98
CA LYS A 47 -8.46 5.59 -7.91
C LYS A 47 -7.01 5.71 -7.42
N ARG A 48 -6.66 6.89 -6.93
CA ARG A 48 -5.34 7.17 -6.35
C ARG A 48 -5.05 6.25 -5.17
N ASN A 49 -5.97 6.09 -4.23
CA ASN A 49 -5.77 5.22 -3.08
C ASN A 49 -5.71 3.75 -3.47
N LEU A 50 -6.53 3.30 -4.43
CA LEU A 50 -6.43 1.94 -4.97
C LEU A 50 -5.05 1.67 -5.59
N GLN A 51 -4.47 2.65 -6.29
CA GLN A 51 -3.09 2.53 -6.80
C GLN A 51 -2.08 2.40 -5.66
N TYR A 52 -2.26 3.12 -4.55
CA TYR A 52 -1.42 2.93 -3.36
C TYR A 52 -1.61 1.55 -2.72
N PHE A 53 -2.84 1.03 -2.65
CA PHE A 53 -3.11 -0.30 -2.10
C PHE A 53 -2.47 -1.38 -2.96
N ARG A 54 -2.59 -1.26 -4.29
CA ARG A 54 -1.89 -2.12 -5.26
C ARG A 54 -0.37 -2.08 -5.03
N LYS A 55 0.22 -0.88 -4.97
CA LYS A 55 1.65 -0.70 -4.71
C LYS A 55 2.04 -1.27 -3.34
N PHE A 56 1.19 -1.11 -2.33
CA PHE A 56 1.41 -1.64 -0.99
C PHE A 56 1.58 -3.15 -0.99
N TYR A 57 0.68 -3.88 -1.64
CA TYR A 57 0.82 -5.33 -1.78
C TYR A 57 2.09 -5.72 -2.56
N GLN A 58 2.40 -5.02 -3.65
CA GLN A 58 3.62 -5.30 -4.44
C GLN A 58 4.92 -5.05 -3.67
N CYS A 59 4.95 -4.02 -2.82
CA CYS A 59 6.12 -3.64 -2.03
C CYS A 59 6.29 -4.45 -0.75
N PHE A 60 5.21 -5.08 -0.26
CA PHE A 60 5.19 -5.88 0.96
C PHE A 60 4.32 -7.13 0.73
N PRO A 61 4.78 -8.09 -0.11
CA PRO A 61 3.99 -9.26 -0.47
C PRO A 61 3.81 -10.25 0.69
N ASP A 62 4.71 -10.20 1.68
CA ASP A 62 4.61 -10.99 2.90
C ASP A 62 3.74 -10.30 3.95
N ILE A 63 2.59 -10.90 4.25
CA ILE A 63 1.65 -10.36 5.23
C ILE A 63 2.17 -10.48 6.67
N GLU A 64 3.06 -11.43 6.96
CA GLU A 64 3.59 -11.62 8.32
C GLU A 64 4.45 -10.42 8.73
N ILE A 65 5.28 -9.94 7.80
CA ILE A 65 6.07 -8.72 7.95
C ILE A 65 5.15 -7.53 8.28
N VAL A 66 4.09 -7.35 7.49
CA VAL A 66 3.13 -6.25 7.70
C VAL A 66 2.43 -6.38 9.06
N ASN A 67 1.91 -7.57 9.38
CA ASN A 67 1.20 -7.86 10.63
C ASN A 67 2.04 -7.60 11.87
N SER A 68 3.35 -7.84 11.80
CA SER A 68 4.25 -7.56 12.93
C SER A 68 4.33 -6.06 13.26
N CYS A 69 4.25 -5.19 12.25
CA CYS A 69 4.43 -3.74 12.42
C CYS A 69 3.13 -2.93 12.49
N VAL A 70 1.96 -3.49 12.12
CA VAL A 70 0.70 -2.70 12.03
C VAL A 70 0.20 -2.13 13.37
N HIS A 71 0.66 -2.67 14.50
CA HIS A 71 0.32 -2.14 15.82
C HIS A 71 0.95 -0.75 16.06
N ASN A 72 2.11 -0.50 15.45
CA ASN A 72 2.89 0.72 15.62
C ASN A 72 2.82 1.62 14.37
N LEU A 73 2.56 1.03 13.19
CA LEU A 73 2.54 1.74 11.92
C LEU A 73 1.13 1.93 11.37
N THR A 74 0.79 3.18 11.11
CA THR A 74 -0.45 3.57 10.41
C THR A 74 -0.28 3.60 8.89
N TRP A 75 -1.39 3.71 8.15
CA TRP A 75 -1.35 3.84 6.68
C TRP A 75 -0.44 4.98 6.20
N THR A 76 -0.36 6.09 6.92
CA THR A 76 0.50 7.22 6.56
C THR A 76 1.99 6.86 6.64
N HIS A 77 2.40 5.97 7.55
CA HIS A 77 3.76 5.44 7.57
C HIS A 77 4.01 4.61 6.32
N PHE A 78 3.10 3.70 5.98
CA PHE A 78 3.23 2.90 4.75
C PHE A 78 3.26 3.75 3.49
N ARG A 79 2.48 4.83 3.39
CA ARG A 79 2.59 5.77 2.25
C ARG A 79 3.97 6.41 2.14
N SER A 80 4.64 6.63 3.26
CA SER A 80 6.00 7.17 3.30
C SER A 80 7.02 6.12 2.88
N LEU A 81 6.92 4.91 3.41
CA LEU A 81 7.74 3.75 3.03
C LEU A 81 7.59 3.41 1.54
N LEU A 82 6.39 3.56 0.97
CA LEU A 82 6.14 3.36 -0.47
C LEU A 82 6.89 4.35 -1.38
N ARG A 83 7.49 5.42 -0.84
CA ARG A 83 8.36 6.32 -1.60
C ARG A 83 9.79 5.80 -1.71
N VAL A 84 10.21 4.91 -0.81
CA VAL A 84 11.56 4.34 -0.79
C VAL A 84 11.70 3.34 -1.95
N PRO A 85 12.57 3.59 -2.94
CA PRO A 85 12.69 2.72 -4.11
C PRO A 85 13.38 1.41 -3.78
N ASP A 86 14.43 1.47 -2.97
CA ASP A 86 15.20 0.33 -2.50
C ASP A 86 14.37 -0.52 -1.51
N GLU A 87 14.30 -1.83 -1.76
CA GLU A 87 13.45 -2.76 -1.00
C GLU A 87 14.03 -3.04 0.39
N ASP A 88 15.34 -3.27 0.47
CA ASP A 88 16.02 -3.56 1.73
C ASP A 88 15.94 -2.35 2.67
N ALA A 89 16.20 -1.16 2.16
CA ALA A 89 16.04 0.08 2.91
C ALA A 89 14.59 0.29 3.35
N ARG A 90 13.61 -0.01 2.49
CA ARG A 90 12.18 0.12 2.83
C ARG A 90 11.81 -0.77 4.01
N VAL A 91 12.23 -2.04 3.99
CA VAL A 91 11.98 -3.00 5.07
C VAL A 91 12.73 -2.59 6.34
N TRP A 92 13.97 -2.12 6.20
CA TRP A 92 14.75 -1.60 7.33
C TRP A 92 14.05 -0.42 8.01
N TYR A 93 13.65 0.61 7.27
CA TYR A 93 12.93 1.77 7.82
C TYR A 93 11.58 1.39 8.44
N MET A 94 10.89 0.41 7.88
CA MET A 94 9.63 -0.10 8.44
C MET A 94 9.86 -0.73 9.82
N ASN A 95 10.85 -1.63 9.92
CA ASN A 95 11.19 -2.29 11.17
C ASN A 95 11.68 -1.29 12.22
N GLU A 96 12.58 -0.38 11.82
CA GLU A 96 13.14 0.63 12.72
C GLU A 96 12.05 1.58 13.24
N ALA A 97 11.16 2.05 12.35
CA ALA A 97 10.05 2.91 12.75
C ALA A 97 9.06 2.20 13.69
N ALA A 98 8.83 0.90 13.48
CA ALA A 98 7.97 0.11 14.34
C ALA A 98 8.62 -0.17 15.70
N HIS A 99 9.92 -0.43 15.75
CA HIS A 99 10.67 -0.71 16.99
C HIS A 99 10.81 0.56 17.85
N GLU A 100 11.21 1.67 17.23
CA GLU A 100 11.49 2.94 17.90
C GLU A 100 10.25 3.85 18.03
N ASN A 101 9.07 3.36 17.63
CA ASN A 101 7.81 4.11 17.64
C ASN A 101 7.90 5.49 16.94
N TRP A 102 8.59 5.53 15.80
CA TRP A 102 8.71 6.76 15.02
C TRP A 102 7.34 7.18 14.50
N ASN A 103 6.99 8.44 14.73
CA ASN A 103 5.89 9.06 14.00
C ASN A 103 6.28 9.32 12.54
N VAL A 104 5.29 9.57 11.70
CA VAL A 104 5.47 9.83 10.25
C VAL A 104 6.52 10.92 9.97
N ARG A 105 6.57 12.00 10.76
CA ARG A 105 7.54 13.09 10.52
C ARG A 105 8.97 12.64 10.80
N MET A 106 9.17 11.81 11.81
CA MET A 106 10.48 11.26 12.14
C MET A 106 10.92 10.24 11.08
N LEU A 107 10.02 9.37 10.64
CA LEU A 107 10.26 8.47 9.52
C LEU A 107 10.65 9.24 8.25
N ASP A 108 9.88 10.26 7.87
CA ASP A 108 10.13 11.07 6.68
C ASP A 108 11.47 11.82 6.74
N ARG A 109 11.93 12.19 7.93
CA ARG A 109 13.24 12.83 8.12
C ARG A 109 14.39 11.84 7.94
N ASN A 110 14.19 10.58 8.30
CA ASN A 110 15.21 9.54 8.22
C ASN A 110 15.30 8.89 6.83
N ILE A 111 14.22 8.94 6.05
CA ILE A 111 14.24 8.51 4.64
C ILE A 111 14.99 9.56 3.82
N PRO A 112 16.12 9.23 3.17
CA PRO A 112 16.79 10.14 2.25
C PRO A 112 15.89 10.35 1.02
N THR A 113 15.60 11.61 0.72
CA THR A 113 14.96 12.05 -0.52
C THR A 113 15.90 11.98 -1.71
#